data_AF-I8QN60-F1
#
_entry.id   AF-I8QN60-F1
#
_cell.length_a   1.000
_cell.length_b   1.000
_cell.length_c   1.000
_cell.angle_alpha   90.00
_cell.angle_beta   90.00
_cell.angle_gamma   90.00
#
_symmetry.space_group_name_H-M   'P 1'
#
loop_
_entity.id
_entity.type
_entity.pdbx_description
1 polymer ?
#
loop_
_entity_poly.entity_id
_entity_poly.type
_entity_poly.pdbx_seq_one_letter_code
_entity_poly.pdbx_strand_id
1 'polypeptide(L)'
;MSLIRRVMIMLAVAVAAAVSMIAIGPGTASAAGPCDPRLAPYGLIGERWHQLGGAGSALACPTTGERDVYLTNGEWAGKRQYFQGGEITWSPRQGSRMVIAAWESGGYAHVNWGPTDPYHYDRFLVRYTAHGSTVQREVRGGTSGQFRVVRETTGGYRFIIEGCDGGGIGGSKCRQGWTLSTATYR
;
A
#
# COMPACT_ATOMS: atom_id res chain seq x y z
N MET A 1 -50.75 -35.56 -69.55
CA MET A 1 -50.47 -34.11 -69.44
C MET A 1 -50.44 -33.74 -67.98
N SER A 2 -49.33 -33.13 -67.53
CA SER A 2 -49.22 -32.30 -66.31
C SER A 2 -49.38 -33.01 -64.95
N LEU A 3 -48.56 -32.84 -63.92
CA LEU A 3 -47.19 -32.35 -63.75
C LEU A 3 -46.82 -32.75 -62.31
N ILE A 4 -45.52 -33.00 -62.12
CA ILE A 4 -44.85 -33.37 -60.87
C ILE A 4 -45.13 -32.36 -59.73
N ARG A 5 -45.36 -32.86 -58.51
CA ARG A 5 -44.96 -32.12 -57.31
C ARG A 5 -44.52 -33.06 -56.19
N ARG A 6 -43.20 -33.24 -56.08
CA ARG A 6 -42.53 -33.96 -54.99
C ARG A 6 -42.42 -33.04 -53.77
N VAL A 7 -43.00 -33.51 -52.67
CA VAL A 7 -42.56 -33.49 -51.27
C VAL A 7 -41.41 -32.53 -50.89
N MET A 8 -41.63 -31.72 -49.84
CA MET A 8 -40.73 -31.60 -48.68
C MET A 8 -41.38 -30.75 -47.58
N ILE A 9 -41.89 -31.41 -46.54
CA ILE A 9 -42.29 -30.76 -45.28
C ILE A 9 -41.02 -30.71 -44.42
N MET A 10 -40.45 -29.52 -44.23
CA MET A 10 -39.37 -29.32 -43.26
C MET A 10 -39.97 -29.26 -41.86
N LEU A 11 -39.70 -30.28 -41.04
CA LEU A 11 -39.97 -30.27 -39.62
C LEU A 11 -38.79 -29.55 -38.93
N ALA A 12 -38.99 -28.31 -38.51
CA ALA A 12 -38.01 -27.59 -37.71
C ALA A 12 -38.09 -28.10 -36.26
N VAL A 13 -37.12 -28.94 -35.87
CA VAL A 13 -36.93 -29.33 -34.46
C VAL A 13 -36.14 -28.23 -33.77
N ALA A 14 -36.82 -27.40 -32.99
CA ALA A 14 -36.17 -26.45 -32.08
C ALA A 14 -35.70 -27.20 -30.82
N VAL A 15 -34.40 -27.48 -30.74
CA VAL A 15 -33.77 -28.00 -29.52
C VAL A 15 -33.50 -26.81 -28.59
N ALA A 16 -34.33 -26.64 -27.56
CA ALA A 16 -34.06 -25.69 -26.48
C ALA A 16 -33.03 -26.30 -25.52
N ALA A 17 -31.76 -25.90 -25.64
CA ALA A 17 -30.74 -26.22 -24.66
C ALA A 17 -30.93 -25.35 -23.41
N ALA A 18 -31.44 -25.92 -22.32
CA ALA A 18 -31.50 -25.26 -21.02
C ALA A 18 -30.10 -25.22 -20.41
N VAL A 19 -29.43 -24.07 -20.49
CA VAL A 19 -28.17 -23.81 -19.79
C VAL A 19 -28.51 -23.48 -18.34
N SER A 20 -28.29 -24.42 -17.43
CA SER A 20 -28.36 -24.17 -15.99
C SER A 20 -27.25 -23.19 -15.59
N MET A 21 -27.61 -21.92 -15.39
CA MET A 21 -26.71 -20.94 -14.80
C MET A 21 -26.50 -21.31 -13.32
N ILE A 22 -25.32 -21.80 -12.98
CA ILE A 22 -24.87 -21.88 -11.59
C ILE A 22 -24.71 -20.43 -11.13
N ALA A 23 -25.64 -19.95 -10.31
CA ALA A 23 -25.52 -18.66 -9.66
C ALA A 23 -24.33 -18.74 -8.67
N ILE A 24 -23.19 -18.18 -9.06
CA ILE A 24 -22.10 -17.91 -8.15
C ILE A 24 -22.61 -16.79 -7.23
N GLY A 25 -23.07 -17.17 -6.03
CA GLY A 25 -23.46 -16.20 -5.01
C GLY A 25 -22.29 -15.25 -4.72
N PRO A 26 -22.56 -13.97 -4.42
CA PRO A 26 -21.49 -13.06 -4.02
C PRO A 26 -20.78 -13.66 -2.81
N GLY A 27 -19.49 -13.94 -2.95
CA GLY A 27 -18.67 -14.38 -1.82
C GLY A 27 -18.74 -13.31 -0.74
N THR A 28 -19.34 -13.64 0.40
CA THR A 28 -19.29 -12.77 1.57
C THR A 28 -17.84 -12.70 2.00
N ALA A 29 -17.16 -11.58 1.70
CA ALA A 29 -15.88 -11.26 2.32
C ALA A 29 -16.10 -11.33 3.84
N SER A 30 -15.43 -12.28 4.50
CA SER A 30 -15.51 -12.41 5.95
C SER A 30 -15.05 -11.08 6.54
N ALA A 31 -15.96 -10.35 7.18
CA ALA A 31 -15.59 -9.19 7.97
C ALA A 31 -14.66 -9.69 9.07
N ALA A 32 -13.38 -9.35 8.99
CA ALA A 32 -12.45 -9.60 10.08
C ALA A 32 -13.09 -9.09 11.38
N GLY A 33 -13.02 -9.91 12.44
CA GLY A 33 -13.55 -9.52 13.76
C GLY A 33 -12.93 -8.20 14.24
N PRO A 34 -13.57 -7.51 15.20
CA PRO A 34 -13.08 -6.23 15.68
C PRO A 34 -11.63 -6.36 16.22
N CYS A 35 -10.79 -5.37 15.92
CA CYS A 35 -9.42 -5.32 16.42
C CYS A 35 -9.38 -5.22 17.96
N ASP A 36 -8.27 -5.64 18.58
CA ASP A 36 -8.07 -5.46 20.02
C ASP A 36 -8.00 -3.95 20.36
N PRO A 37 -8.94 -3.41 21.13
CA PRO A 37 -8.97 -1.98 21.47
C PRO A 37 -7.76 -1.54 22.30
N ARG A 38 -7.06 -2.44 22.99
CA ARG A 38 -5.84 -2.11 23.75
C ARG A 38 -4.66 -1.74 22.85
N LEU A 39 -4.71 -2.16 21.59
CA LEU A 39 -3.69 -1.90 20.58
C LEU A 39 -4.11 -0.80 19.62
N ALA A 40 -5.24 -0.12 19.86
CA ALA A 40 -5.70 0.95 18.98
C ALA A 40 -4.59 2.00 18.77
N PRO A 41 -4.20 2.27 17.51
CA PRO A 41 -3.23 3.32 17.20
C PRO A 41 -3.80 4.68 17.60
N TYR A 42 -2.94 5.61 17.99
CA TYR A 42 -3.37 6.96 18.39
C TYR A 42 -2.48 8.03 17.77
N GLY A 43 -2.81 9.30 18.02
CA GLY A 43 -2.08 10.44 17.47
C GLY A 43 -1.89 10.34 15.95
N LEU A 44 -0.71 10.70 15.46
CA LEU A 44 -0.41 10.73 14.02
C LEU A 44 -0.42 9.35 13.36
N ILE A 45 -0.03 8.30 14.08
CA ILE A 45 -0.08 6.92 13.57
C ILE A 45 -1.55 6.49 13.42
N GLY A 46 -2.38 6.75 14.43
CA GLY A 46 -3.82 6.50 14.39
C GLY A 46 -4.54 7.29 13.30
N GLU A 47 -4.28 8.59 13.20
CA GLU A 47 -4.79 9.45 12.13
C GLU A 47 -4.49 8.86 10.76
N ARG A 48 -3.23 8.47 10.51
CA ARG A 48 -2.82 7.87 9.23
C ARG A 48 -3.50 6.52 8.98
N TRP A 49 -3.58 5.66 10.00
CA TRP A 49 -4.25 4.35 9.89
C TRP A 49 -5.72 4.52 9.51
N HIS A 50 -6.44 5.44 10.16
CA HIS A 50 -7.82 5.76 9.83
C HIS A 50 -7.98 6.33 8.42
N GLN A 51 -7.10 7.25 8.00
CA GLN A 51 -7.11 7.81 6.63
C GLN A 51 -6.91 6.73 5.56
N LEU A 52 -6.17 5.66 5.86
CA LEU A 52 -5.94 4.54 4.94
C LEU A 52 -7.06 3.49 4.97
N GLY A 53 -8.12 3.68 5.77
CA GLY A 53 -9.26 2.75 5.88
C GLY A 53 -9.25 1.85 7.11
N GLY A 54 -8.30 2.06 8.03
CA GLY A 54 -8.23 1.37 9.31
C GLY A 54 -8.22 -0.15 9.19
N ALA A 55 -9.07 -0.82 9.99
CA ALA A 55 -9.16 -2.28 10.03
C ALA A 55 -9.62 -2.90 8.70
N GLY A 56 -10.32 -2.14 7.85
CA GLY A 56 -10.73 -2.57 6.51
C GLY A 56 -9.67 -2.35 5.43
N SER A 57 -8.54 -1.73 5.78
CA SER A 57 -7.42 -1.52 4.85
C SER A 57 -6.52 -2.75 4.77
N ALA A 58 -5.56 -2.72 3.83
CA ALA A 58 -4.53 -3.75 3.73
C ALA A 58 -3.60 -3.81 4.96
N LEU A 59 -3.52 -2.76 5.78
CA LEU A 59 -2.79 -2.82 7.06
C LEU A 59 -3.51 -3.71 8.08
N ALA A 60 -4.85 -3.75 8.03
CA ALA A 60 -5.72 -4.46 8.96
C ALA A 60 -5.45 -4.11 10.43
N CYS A 61 -5.62 -5.06 11.36
CA CYS A 61 -5.58 -4.75 12.79
C CYS A 61 -4.15 -4.51 13.33
N PRO A 62 -3.98 -3.62 14.31
CA PRO A 62 -2.74 -3.47 15.05
C PRO A 62 -2.40 -4.76 15.81
N THR A 63 -1.12 -5.03 15.96
CA THR A 63 -0.59 -6.26 16.56
C THR A 63 0.40 -5.98 17.71
N THR A 64 0.72 -4.71 17.94
CA THR A 64 1.45 -4.19 19.09
C THR A 64 0.87 -2.84 19.48
N GLY A 65 1.17 -2.34 20.69
CA GLY A 65 1.09 -0.90 20.96
C GLY A 65 2.20 -0.14 20.22
N GLU A 66 2.14 1.20 20.24
CA GLU A 66 3.20 2.05 19.71
C GLU A 66 4.51 1.87 20.48
N ARG A 67 5.64 1.86 19.76
CA ARG A 67 6.98 1.66 20.29
C ARG A 67 7.89 2.82 19.92
N ASP A 68 8.75 3.22 20.85
CA ASP A 68 9.80 4.20 20.57
C ASP A 68 10.83 3.64 19.60
N VAL A 69 11.34 4.51 18.74
CA VAL A 69 12.41 4.22 17.80
C VAL A 69 13.60 5.08 18.17
N TYR A 70 14.77 4.46 18.29
CA TYR A 70 16.02 5.13 18.59
C TYR A 70 16.98 4.99 17.41
N LEU A 71 17.80 6.00 17.18
CA LEU A 71 18.93 5.92 16.27
C LEU A 71 20.07 5.09 16.88
N THR A 72 21.07 4.74 16.07
CA THR A 72 22.24 3.96 16.49
C THR A 72 23.06 4.65 17.58
N ASN A 73 23.02 5.98 17.66
CA ASN A 73 23.64 6.76 18.73
C ASN A 73 22.80 6.80 20.03
N GLY A 74 21.67 6.09 20.10
CA GLY A 74 20.78 6.05 21.26
C GLY A 74 19.80 7.22 21.35
N GLU A 75 19.79 8.14 20.39
CA GLU A 75 18.86 9.27 20.38
C GLU A 75 17.45 8.82 20.02
N TRP A 76 16.45 9.27 20.77
CA TRP A 76 15.05 9.05 20.43
C TRP A 76 14.72 9.73 19.08
N ALA A 77 13.99 9.04 18.22
CA ALA A 77 13.83 9.44 16.83
C ALA A 77 12.38 9.47 16.33
N GLY A 78 11.44 8.85 17.06
CA GLY A 78 10.04 8.78 16.68
C GLY A 78 9.35 7.56 17.27
N LYS A 79 8.20 7.20 16.70
CA LYS A 79 7.40 6.03 17.11
C LYS A 79 7.01 5.18 15.92
N ARG A 80 6.75 3.90 16.16
CA ARG A 80 6.21 2.97 15.17
C ARG A 80 5.16 2.04 15.78
N GLN A 81 4.34 1.45 14.93
CA GLN A 81 3.42 0.39 15.31
C GLN A 81 3.30 -0.66 14.21
N TYR A 82 3.16 -1.91 14.64
CA TYR A 82 2.99 -3.04 13.74
C TYR A 82 1.51 -3.39 13.58
N PHE A 83 1.13 -3.71 12.35
CA PHE A 83 -0.19 -4.14 11.95
C PHE A 83 -0.08 -5.52 11.28
N GLN A 84 -1.21 -6.19 11.09
CA GLN A 84 -1.24 -7.52 10.46
C GLN A 84 -0.64 -7.50 9.06
N GLY A 85 -0.90 -6.45 8.28
CA GLY A 85 -0.43 -6.33 6.90
C GLY A 85 0.71 -5.33 6.70
N GLY A 86 1.32 -4.79 7.76
CA GLY A 86 2.41 -3.83 7.59
C GLY A 86 2.82 -3.04 8.83
N GLU A 87 3.46 -1.90 8.61
CA GLU A 87 3.96 -1.01 9.65
C GLU A 87 3.57 0.44 9.34
N ILE A 88 3.32 1.22 10.39
CA ILE A 88 3.26 2.68 10.31
C ILE A 88 4.29 3.26 11.28
N THR A 89 5.09 4.21 10.79
CA THR A 89 6.14 4.89 11.54
C THR A 89 5.98 6.40 11.41
N TRP A 90 6.01 7.10 12.55
CA TRP A 90 6.14 8.55 12.61
C TRP A 90 7.62 8.94 12.70
N SER A 91 8.06 9.79 11.76
CA SER A 91 9.45 10.19 11.54
C SER A 91 9.58 11.72 11.51
N PRO A 92 9.59 12.40 12.67
CA PRO A 92 9.42 13.85 12.78
C PRO A 92 10.55 14.71 12.17
N ARG A 93 11.71 14.13 11.88
CA ARG A 93 12.88 14.88 11.37
C ARG A 93 12.68 15.41 9.95
N GLN A 94 11.82 14.77 9.16
CA GLN A 94 11.50 15.16 7.78
C GLN A 94 10.24 16.03 7.67
N GLY A 95 9.69 16.43 8.81
CA GLY A 95 8.45 17.16 8.97
C GLY A 95 7.78 16.72 10.27
N SER A 96 7.31 17.64 11.10
CA SER A 96 6.85 17.32 12.46
C SER A 96 5.68 16.32 12.47
N ARG A 97 4.91 16.28 11.38
CA ARG A 97 3.77 15.39 11.17
C ARG A 97 4.06 14.21 10.23
N MET A 98 5.31 14.02 9.79
CA MET A 98 5.67 13.03 8.79
C MET A 98 5.42 11.61 9.29
N VAL A 99 4.48 10.92 8.64
CA VAL A 99 4.17 9.50 8.87
C VAL A 99 4.40 8.73 7.59
N ILE A 100 4.97 7.54 7.71
CA ILE A 100 5.20 6.58 6.65
C ILE A 100 4.39 5.32 6.98
N ALA A 101 3.63 4.82 6.02
CA ALA A 101 2.91 3.56 6.11
C ALA A 101 3.39 2.64 4.99
N ALA A 102 3.73 1.40 5.31
CA ALA A 102 4.10 0.39 4.32
C ALA A 102 3.32 -0.90 4.54
N TRP A 103 2.83 -1.49 3.46
CA TRP A 103 2.03 -2.72 3.48
C TRP A 103 2.19 -3.49 2.16
N GLU A 104 1.76 -4.76 2.15
CA GLU A 104 1.62 -5.53 0.92
C GLU A 104 0.14 -5.73 0.56
N SER A 105 -0.18 -5.63 -0.72
CA SER A 105 -1.52 -5.92 -1.22
C SER A 105 -1.48 -6.27 -2.69
N GLY A 106 -2.14 -7.38 -3.06
CA GLY A 106 -2.20 -7.87 -4.44
C GLY A 106 -0.83 -8.24 -5.01
N GLY A 107 0.07 -8.79 -4.18
CA GLY A 107 1.44 -9.14 -4.57
C GLY A 107 2.43 -7.97 -4.62
N TYR A 108 1.97 -6.73 -4.44
CA TYR A 108 2.84 -5.55 -4.48
C TYR A 108 3.12 -5.00 -3.09
N ALA A 109 4.33 -4.49 -2.90
CA ALA A 109 4.70 -3.66 -1.75
C ALA A 109 4.37 -2.19 -2.03
N HIS A 110 3.66 -1.56 -1.10
CA HIS A 110 3.24 -0.17 -1.14
C HIS A 110 3.89 0.59 0.00
N VAL A 111 4.20 1.86 -0.26
CA VAL A 111 4.56 2.82 0.77
C VAL A 111 3.83 4.14 0.50
N ASN A 112 3.29 4.74 1.54
CA ASN A 112 2.67 6.06 1.53
C ASN A 112 3.35 6.93 2.60
N TRP A 113 3.55 8.22 2.33
CA TRP A 113 4.18 9.13 3.28
C TRP A 113 3.58 10.53 3.29
N GLY A 114 3.88 11.26 4.36
CA GLY A 114 3.52 12.65 4.56
C GLY A 114 2.70 12.88 5.85
N PRO A 115 2.12 14.07 6.01
CA PRO A 115 2.55 15.28 5.31
C PRO A 115 3.98 15.68 5.75
N THR A 116 4.69 16.44 4.91
CA THR A 116 6.09 16.87 5.19
C THR A 116 6.19 18.26 5.80
N ASP A 117 5.11 18.81 6.34
CA ASP A 117 5.08 20.19 6.86
C ASP A 117 6.23 20.46 7.86
N PRO A 118 6.88 21.64 7.78
CA PRO A 118 6.60 22.77 6.88
C PRO A 118 7.30 22.65 5.51
N TYR A 119 7.93 21.51 5.20
CA TYR A 119 8.74 21.34 4.01
C TYR A 119 7.89 20.97 2.79
N HIS A 120 8.32 21.47 1.63
CA HIS A 120 7.76 21.14 0.32
C HIS A 120 8.91 20.80 -0.60
N TYR A 121 8.91 19.60 -1.17
CA TYR A 121 10.05 19.10 -1.95
C TYR A 121 9.75 19.10 -3.45
N ASP A 122 10.78 19.33 -4.27
CA ASP A 122 10.66 19.20 -5.74
C ASP A 122 10.48 17.72 -6.14
N ARG A 123 11.08 16.82 -5.36
CA ARG A 123 10.99 15.36 -5.55
C ARG A 123 11.28 14.58 -4.28
N PHE A 124 10.94 13.29 -4.32
CA PHE A 124 11.32 12.33 -3.28
C PHE A 124 12.22 11.24 -3.85
N LEU A 125 13.22 10.87 -3.06
CA LEU A 125 13.94 9.62 -3.23
C LEU A 125 13.26 8.55 -2.37
N VAL A 126 12.82 7.47 -3.02
CA VAL A 126 12.28 6.28 -2.37
C VAL A 126 13.34 5.21 -2.46
N ARG A 127 13.92 4.83 -1.31
CA ARG A 127 14.85 3.71 -1.23
C ARG A 127 14.21 2.56 -0.51
N TYR A 128 14.35 1.37 -1.08
CA TYR A 128 13.85 0.15 -0.47
C TYR A 128 14.84 -0.99 -0.56
N THR A 129 14.86 -1.81 0.47
CA THR A 129 15.67 -3.03 0.54
C THR A 129 14.74 -4.24 0.58
N ALA A 130 15.01 -5.22 -0.28
CA ALA A 130 14.35 -6.52 -0.31
C ALA A 130 15.37 -7.58 -0.76
N HIS A 131 15.33 -8.77 -0.14
CA HIS A 131 16.22 -9.89 -0.48
C HIS A 131 17.73 -9.51 -0.53
N GLY A 132 18.18 -8.68 0.42
CA GLY A 132 19.57 -8.20 0.47
C GLY A 132 19.96 -7.17 -0.60
N SER A 133 19.06 -6.84 -1.52
CA SER A 133 19.28 -5.84 -2.57
C SER A 133 18.62 -4.52 -2.21
N THR A 134 19.31 -3.42 -2.49
CA THR A 134 18.79 -2.07 -2.25
C THR A 134 18.59 -1.34 -3.57
N VAL A 135 17.42 -0.74 -3.74
CA VAL A 135 17.03 0.00 -4.93
C VAL A 135 16.57 1.40 -4.54
N GLN A 136 16.94 2.39 -5.35
CA GLN A 136 16.45 3.77 -5.20
C GLN A 136 15.68 4.19 -6.45
N ARG A 137 14.58 4.91 -6.23
CA ARG A 137 13.75 5.52 -7.26
C ARG A 137 13.47 6.97 -6.91
N GLU A 138 13.41 7.80 -7.93
CA GLU A 138 12.98 9.18 -7.81
C GLU A 138 11.51 9.26 -8.22
N VAL A 139 10.72 10.01 -7.45
CA VAL A 139 9.31 10.24 -7.73
C VAL A 139 8.98 11.72 -7.60
N ARG A 140 7.84 12.13 -8.18
CA ARG A 140 7.32 13.51 -8.10
C ARG A 140 7.28 14.00 -6.64
N GLY A 141 7.65 15.27 -6.44
CA GLY A 141 7.63 15.93 -5.14
C GLY A 141 6.26 16.44 -4.71
N GLY A 142 6.27 17.30 -3.70
CA GLY A 142 5.11 17.83 -3.02
C GLY A 142 5.27 17.77 -1.51
N THR A 143 4.14 17.69 -0.80
CA THR A 143 4.08 17.55 0.66
C THR A 143 3.82 16.11 1.13
N SER A 144 3.62 15.19 0.20
CA SER A 144 3.28 13.79 0.46
C SER A 144 3.54 12.97 -0.78
N GLY A 145 3.46 11.64 -0.66
CA GLY A 145 3.54 10.79 -1.82
C GLY A 145 3.23 9.33 -1.53
N GLN A 146 3.26 8.54 -2.60
CA GLN A 146 3.11 7.11 -2.55
C GLN A 146 3.98 6.46 -3.61
N PHE A 147 4.41 5.23 -3.35
CA PHE A 147 5.18 4.43 -4.28
C PHE A 147 4.79 2.96 -4.15
N ARG A 148 4.77 2.27 -5.28
CA ARG A 148 4.52 0.83 -5.37
C ARG A 148 5.68 0.16 -6.09
N VAL A 149 6.19 -0.91 -5.51
CA VAL A 149 7.17 -1.77 -6.19
C VAL A 149 6.40 -2.60 -7.23
N VAL A 150 6.70 -2.44 -8.53
CA VAL A 150 5.95 -3.05 -9.65
C VAL A 150 6.40 -4.49 -9.96
N ARG A 151 7.15 -5.14 -9.06
CA ARG A 151 7.42 -6.57 -9.13
C ARG A 151 6.56 -7.25 -8.08
N GLU A 152 5.78 -8.24 -8.49
CA GLU A 152 5.09 -9.09 -7.51
C GLU A 152 6.11 -9.88 -6.73
N THR A 153 6.04 -9.81 -5.42
CA THR A 153 7.01 -10.45 -4.54
C THR A 153 6.33 -10.93 -3.27
N THR A 154 6.83 -12.03 -2.73
CA THR A 154 6.41 -12.61 -1.44
C THR A 154 7.40 -12.29 -0.31
N GLY A 155 8.29 -11.32 -0.55
CA GLY A 155 9.40 -11.00 0.33
C GLY A 155 9.22 -9.63 0.95
N GLY A 156 9.50 -9.54 2.23
CA GLY A 156 9.28 -8.33 2.96
C GLY A 156 10.21 -7.17 2.59
N TYR A 157 9.67 -5.95 2.58
CA TYR A 157 10.37 -4.72 2.21
C TYR A 157 10.65 -3.83 3.40
N ARG A 158 11.72 -3.05 3.31
CA ARG A 158 12.02 -1.92 4.18
C ARG A 158 12.20 -0.66 3.34
N PHE A 159 11.39 0.36 3.58
CA PHE A 159 11.42 1.64 2.91
C PHE A 159 12.04 2.73 3.78
N ILE A 160 12.78 3.63 3.14
CA ILE A 160 13.15 4.94 3.68
C ILE A 160 12.91 5.99 2.58
N ILE A 161 12.43 7.17 2.99
CA ILE A 161 12.07 8.26 2.10
C ILE A 161 12.96 9.46 2.42
N GLU A 162 13.38 10.20 1.39
CA GLU A 162 14.11 11.46 1.56
C GLU A 162 13.55 12.51 0.58
N GLY A 163 13.25 13.70 1.10
CA GLY A 163 12.83 14.84 0.29
C GLY A 163 14.02 15.65 -0.19
N CYS A 164 13.98 16.11 -1.45
CA CYS A 164 15.07 16.85 -2.07
C CYS A 164 14.57 18.08 -2.84
N ASP A 165 15.30 19.17 -2.69
CA ASP A 165 15.08 20.43 -3.43
C ASP A 165 16.18 20.65 -4.49
N GLY A 166 15.80 21.20 -5.64
CA GLY A 166 16.70 21.62 -6.72
C GLY A 166 17.29 20.49 -7.58
N GLY A 167 17.69 20.85 -8.80
CA GLY A 167 18.22 19.92 -9.82
C GLY A 167 18.93 20.63 -10.97
N GLY A 168 19.84 21.55 -10.65
CA GLY A 168 20.71 22.25 -11.63
C GLY A 168 22.21 21.97 -11.40
N ILE A 169 23.09 22.80 -11.98
CA ILE A 169 24.56 22.64 -12.07
C ILE A 169 25.27 22.47 -10.69
N GLY A 170 24.58 22.68 -9.57
CA GLY A 170 25.09 22.45 -8.19
C GLY A 170 24.59 21.18 -7.47
N GLY A 171 23.88 20.28 -8.15
CA GLY A 171 23.30 19.08 -7.54
C GLY A 171 22.05 19.34 -6.69
N SER A 172 21.51 18.28 -6.09
CA SER A 172 20.27 18.34 -5.33
C SER A 172 20.52 18.39 -3.83
N LYS A 173 19.69 19.17 -3.13
CA LYS A 173 19.83 19.42 -1.69
C LYS A 173 18.76 18.64 -0.94
N CYS A 174 19.12 17.46 -0.47
CA CYS A 174 18.29 16.64 0.41
C CYS A 174 18.75 16.90 1.86
N ARG A 175 18.04 17.77 2.60
CA ARG A 175 18.62 18.39 3.82
C ARG A 175 18.21 17.70 5.12
N GLN A 176 17.02 17.12 5.17
CA GLN A 176 16.43 16.53 6.37
C GLN A 176 16.86 15.07 6.58
N GLY A 177 17.61 14.50 5.63
CA GLY A 177 18.02 13.11 5.66
C GLY A 177 16.85 12.13 5.42
N TRP A 178 17.18 10.86 5.56
CA TRP A 178 16.23 9.76 5.41
C TRP A 178 15.28 9.64 6.59
N THR A 179 14.03 9.27 6.31
CA THR A 179 13.07 8.88 7.33
C THR A 179 13.54 7.66 8.12
N LEU A 180 12.93 7.45 9.28
CA LEU A 180 12.92 6.15 9.93
C LEU A 180 12.44 5.06 8.96
N SER A 181 13.06 3.90 9.07
CA SER A 181 12.73 2.78 8.19
C SER A 181 11.37 2.19 8.52
N THR A 182 10.53 2.01 7.50
CA THR A 182 9.18 1.43 7.61
C THR A 182 9.08 0.17 6.77
N ALA A 183 8.57 -0.91 7.35
CA ALA A 183 8.55 -2.23 6.70
C ALA A 183 7.14 -2.71 6.33
N THR A 184 7.05 -3.64 5.38
CA THR A 184 5.79 -4.29 5.00
C THR A 184 5.48 -5.53 5.84
N TYR A 185 6.39 -5.93 6.73
CA TYR A 185 6.35 -7.16 7.52
C TYR A 185 7.13 -6.95 8.84
N ARG A 186 7.00 -7.90 9.77
CA ARG A 186 7.73 -7.93 11.04
C ARG A 186 9.14 -8.52 10.89
#